data_AF-A0A069IGS8-F1
#
_entry.id   AF-A0A069IGS8-F1
#
_cell.length_a   1.000
_cell.length_b   1.000
_cell.length_c   1.000
_cell.angle_alpha   90.00
_cell.angle_beta   90.00
_cell.angle_gamma   90.00
#
_symmetry.space_group_name_H-M   'P 1'
#
loop_
_entity.id
_entity.type
_entity.pdbx_description
1 polymer ?
#
loop_
_entity_poly.entity_id
_entity_poly.type
_entity_poly.pdbx_seq_one_letter_code
_entity_poly.pdbx_strand_id
1 'polypeptide(L)'
;MTRHWSEDPYWANGLDRYHCARASGAKQIVINLDPIEEMLFDGDRPAYRALDAMASVRELEGYDRFRGAPRVVLALLQKQSEQSAGVEE
;
A
#
# COMPACT_ATOMS: atom_id res chain seq x y z
N MET A 1 -15.87 -5.09 13.72
CA MET A 1 -15.43 -6.19 12.83
C MET A 1 -14.40 -5.62 11.89
N THR A 2 -13.20 -6.18 11.88
CA THR A 2 -12.12 -5.77 10.97
C THR A 2 -12.49 -6.16 9.55
N ARG A 3 -12.51 -5.20 8.63
CA ARG A 3 -12.82 -5.46 7.21
C ARG A 3 -11.59 -6.04 6.53
N HIS A 4 -11.77 -7.00 5.63
CA HIS A 4 -10.64 -7.60 4.90
C HIS A 4 -9.96 -6.56 4.00
N TRP A 5 -8.62 -6.52 4.00
CA TRP A 5 -7.85 -5.52 3.24
C TRP A 5 -8.25 -5.45 1.75
N SER A 6 -8.59 -6.59 1.15
CA SER A 6 -8.97 -6.68 -0.27
C SER A 6 -10.31 -6.01 -0.59
N GLU A 7 -11.11 -5.68 0.41
CA GLU A 7 -12.36 -4.95 0.24
C GLU A 7 -12.18 -3.43 0.35
N ASP A 8 -11.00 -2.96 0.77
CA ASP A 8 -10.66 -1.55 0.75
C ASP A 8 -10.03 -1.19 -0.62
N PRO A 9 -10.67 -0.32 -1.41
CA PRO A 9 -10.14 0.10 -2.71
C PRO A 9 -8.75 0.74 -2.63
N TYR A 10 -8.35 1.28 -1.48
CA TYR A 10 -7.00 1.81 -1.29
C TYR A 10 -5.94 0.71 -1.53
N TRP A 11 -6.14 -0.48 -0.95
CA TRP A 11 -5.22 -1.60 -1.08
C TRP A 11 -5.40 -2.39 -2.37
N ALA A 12 -6.66 -2.71 -2.73
CA ALA A 12 -6.96 -3.47 -3.94
C ALA A 12 -6.44 -2.74 -5.19
N ASN A 13 -6.77 -1.45 -5.35
CA ASN A 13 -6.33 -0.68 -6.51
C ASN A 13 -4.80 -0.43 -6.49
N GLY A 14 -4.19 -0.29 -5.31
CA GLY A 14 -2.74 -0.15 -5.20
C GLY A 14 -2.01 -1.39 -5.69
N LEU A 15 -2.51 -2.57 -5.32
CA LEU A 15 -1.97 -3.85 -5.79
C LEU A 15 -2.18 -4.03 -7.30
N ASP A 16 -3.34 -3.66 -7.84
CA ASP A 16 -3.60 -3.72 -9.28
C ASP A 16 -2.64 -2.83 -10.05
N ARG A 17 -2.39 -1.60 -9.58
CA ARG A 17 -1.41 -0.70 -10.19
C ARG A 17 0.01 -1.25 -10.13
N TYR A 18 0.40 -1.87 -9.02
CA TYR A 18 1.67 -2.58 -8.92
C TYR A 18 1.78 -3.67 -9.99
N HIS A 19 0.73 -4.50 -10.15
CA HIS A 19 0.70 -5.56 -11.15
C HIS A 19 0.79 -5.01 -12.58
N CYS A 20 0.08 -3.92 -12.87
CA CYS A 20 0.19 -3.21 -14.15
C CYS A 20 1.61 -2.71 -14.41
N ALA A 21 2.23 -2.01 -13.46
CA ALA A 21 3.61 -1.53 -13.59
C ALA A 21 4.59 -2.68 -13.83
N ARG A 22 4.44 -3.78 -13.07
CA ARG A 22 5.28 -4.97 -13.20
C ARG A 22 5.11 -5.66 -14.55
N ALA A 23 3.88 -5.75 -15.05
CA ALA A 23 3.54 -6.30 -16.36
C ALA A 23 4.12 -5.45 -17.50
N SER A 24 4.16 -4.12 -17.33
CA SER A 24 4.82 -3.17 -18.23
C SER A 24 6.35 -3.20 -18.17
N GLY A 25 6.94 -4.10 -17.36
CA GLY A 25 8.39 -4.32 -17.32
C GLY A 25 9.11 -3.63 -16.16
N ALA A 26 8.41 -2.89 -15.30
CA ALA A 26 9.05 -2.26 -14.13
C ALA A 26 9.75 -3.30 -13.25
N LYS A 27 10.97 -2.96 -12.81
CA LYS A 27 11.79 -3.80 -11.91
C LYS A 27 12.00 -3.20 -10.53
N GLN A 28 11.72 -1.91 -10.39
CA GLN A 28 11.95 -1.12 -9.20
C GLN A 28 10.75 -0.21 -8.98
N ILE A 29 10.50 0.13 -7.72
CA ILE A 29 9.56 1.17 -7.32
C ILE A 29 10.43 2.32 -6.81
N VAL A 30 10.31 3.49 -7.43
CA VAL A 30 11.05 4.69 -7.02
C VAL A 30 10.14 5.50 -6.11
N ILE A 31 10.66 5.87 -4.94
CA ILE A 31 9.93 6.60 -3.92
C ILE A 31 10.71 7.88 -3.65
N ASN A 32 10.07 9.03 -3.86
CA ASN A 32 10.62 10.32 -3.41
C ASN A 32 10.33 10.46 -1.92
N LEU A 33 11.40 10.63 -1.13
CA LEU A 33 11.31 10.73 0.32
C LEU A 33 10.85 12.11 0.79
N ASP A 34 11.10 13.16 0.02
CA ASP A 34 10.76 14.54 0.40
C ASP A 34 9.27 14.70 0.79
N PRO A 35 8.29 14.29 -0.03
CA PRO A 35 6.88 14.40 0.35
C PRO A 35 6.48 13.42 1.47
N ILE A 36 7.23 12.33 1.66
CA ILE A 36 6.95 11.37 2.74
C ILE A 36 7.36 11.96 4.08
N GLU A 37 8.51 12.63 4.11
CA GLU A 37 9.04 13.26 5.32
C GLU A 37 8.07 14.34 5.82
N GLU A 38 7.47 15.12 4.93
CA GLU A 38 6.41 16.06 5.28
C GLU A 38 5.18 15.35 5.88
N MET A 39 4.77 14.22 5.29
CA MET A 39 3.63 13.42 5.77
C MET A 39 3.89 12.67 7.08
N LEU A 40 5.13 12.54 7.57
CA LEU A 40 5.40 11.91 8.87
C LEU A 40 4.91 12.77 10.04
N PHE A 41 4.84 14.08 9.83
CA PHE A 41 4.41 15.05 10.85
C PHE A 41 2.93 15.41 10.74
N ASP A 42 2.34 15.22 9.57
CA ASP A 42 0.88 15.17 9.43
C ASP A 42 0.41 13.81 9.93
N GLY A 43 -0.45 13.79 10.95
CA GLY A 43 -0.96 12.56 11.59
C GLY A 43 -1.90 11.74 10.69
N ASP A 44 -1.53 11.56 9.43
CA ASP A 44 -2.43 11.23 8.36
C ASP A 44 -2.75 9.73 8.30
N ARG A 45 -3.88 9.47 7.65
CA ARG A 45 -4.59 8.20 7.59
C ARG A 45 -3.83 7.01 6.96
N PRO A 46 -2.81 7.15 6.08
CA PRO A 46 -2.18 5.99 5.45
C PRO A 46 -1.51 5.01 6.42
N ALA A 47 -0.83 5.51 7.45
CA ALA A 47 -0.18 4.66 8.45
C ALA A 47 -1.21 3.86 9.26
N TYR A 48 -2.30 4.50 9.69
CA TYR A 48 -3.40 3.84 10.38
C TYR A 48 -4.12 2.83 9.48
N ARG A 49 -4.38 3.18 8.21
CA ARG A 49 -4.96 2.24 7.24
C ARG A 49 -4.06 1.02 7.04
N ALA A 50 -2.74 1.21 7.00
CA ALA A 50 -1.79 0.11 6.83
C ALA A 50 -1.82 -0.84 8.03
N LEU A 51 -1.91 -0.29 9.25
CA LEU A 51 -2.07 -1.07 10.47
C LEU A 51 -3.37 -1.87 10.46
N ASP A 52 -4.49 -1.24 10.11
CA ASP A 52 -5.80 -1.92 10.01
C ASP A 52 -5.78 -3.03 8.95
N ALA A 53 -5.13 -2.80 7.81
CA ALA A 53 -4.98 -3.81 6.76
C ALA A 53 -4.16 -5.00 7.24
N MET A 54 -3.03 -4.76 7.90
CA MET A 54 -2.20 -5.83 8.47
C MET A 54 -2.91 -6.58 9.59
N ALA A 55 -3.69 -5.88 10.42
CA ALA A 55 -4.55 -6.52 11.42
C ALA A 55 -5.57 -7.43 10.73
N SER A 56 -6.20 -6.98 9.65
CA SER A 56 -7.15 -7.80 8.88
C SER A 56 -6.51 -9.06 8.30
N VAL A 57 -5.26 -8.97 7.81
CA VAL A 57 -4.51 -10.13 7.31
C VAL A 57 -4.29 -11.14 8.44
N ARG A 58 -3.84 -10.65 9.61
CA ARG A 58 -3.60 -11.51 10.77
C ARG A 58 -4.87 -12.20 11.26
N GLU A 59 -5.98 -11.46 11.31
CA GLU A 59 -7.24 -11.95 11.89
C GLU A 59 -8.02 -12.86 10.93
N LEU A 60 -7.98 -12.57 9.63
CA LEU A 60 -8.87 -13.20 8.65
C LEU A 60 -8.16 -14.21 7.74
N GLU A 61 -6.85 -14.10 7.55
CA GLU A 61 -6.08 -15.01 6.67
C GLU A 61 -5.28 -16.07 7.44
N GLY A 62 -5.50 -16.24 8.75
CA GLY A 62 -4.64 -16.99 9.70
C GLY A 62 -4.14 -18.38 9.29
N TYR A 63 -4.69 -19.01 8.24
CA TYR A 63 -4.26 -20.30 7.66
C TYR A 63 -3.83 -20.27 6.18
N ASP A 64 -4.01 -19.16 5.47
CA ASP A 64 -3.68 -19.01 4.05
C ASP A 64 -2.26 -18.45 3.83
N ARG A 65 -1.37 -18.78 4.78
CA ARG A 65 0.05 -18.39 4.85
C ARG A 65 0.30 -16.87 4.83
N PHE A 66 -0.67 -16.06 5.27
CA PHE A 66 -0.54 -14.59 5.31
C PHE A 66 -0.19 -13.96 3.96
N ARG A 67 -0.73 -14.49 2.86
CA ARG A 67 -0.45 -14.00 1.49
C ARG A 67 -0.88 -12.55 1.27
N GLY A 68 -1.79 -12.03 2.08
CA GLY A 68 -2.19 -10.62 2.09
C GLY A 68 -1.09 -9.70 2.59
N ALA A 69 -0.22 -10.13 3.52
CA ALA A 69 0.85 -9.28 4.04
C ALA A 69 1.79 -8.75 2.94
N PRO A 70 2.42 -9.60 2.08
CA PRO A 70 3.24 -9.09 1.00
C PRO A 70 2.44 -8.27 -0.03
N ARG A 71 1.14 -8.57 -0.23
CA ARG A 71 0.28 -7.80 -1.15
C ARG A 71 0.00 -6.39 -0.63
N VAL A 72 -0.31 -6.25 0.65
CA VAL A 72 -0.51 -4.95 1.31
C VAL A 72 0.79 -4.13 1.28
N VAL A 73 1.95 -4.76 1.52
CA VAL A 73 3.25 -4.07 1.38
C VAL A 73 3.47 -3.56 -0.04
N LEU A 74 3.24 -4.39 -1.06
CA LEU A 74 3.42 -3.98 -2.45
C LEU A 74 2.45 -2.85 -2.86
N ALA A 75 1.20 -2.92 -2.41
CA ALA A 75 0.22 -1.87 -2.60
C ALA A 75 0.66 -0.55 -1.91
N LEU A 76 1.17 -0.63 -0.68
CA LEU A 76 1.69 0.54 0.04
C LEU A 76 2.83 1.20 -0.71
N LEU A 77 3.83 0.42 -1.12
CA LEU A 77 4.99 0.93 -1.87
C LEU A 77 4.57 1.59 -3.18
N GLN A 78 3.64 0.97 -3.90
CA GLN A 78 3.09 1.55 -5.14
C GLN A 78 2.35 2.86 -4.88
N LYS A 79 1.53 2.94 -3.82
CA LYS A 79 0.83 4.16 -3.43
C LYS A 79 1.80 5.28 -3.07
N GLN A 80 2.85 4.96 -2.32
CA GLN A 80 3.85 5.94 -1.94
C GLN A 80 4.61 6.49 -3.15
N SER A 81 4.95 5.62 -4.10
CA SER A 81 5.56 6.01 -5.38
C SER A 81 4.67 6.93 -6.22
N GLU A 82 3.34 6.70 -6.22
CA GLU A 82 2.38 7.56 -6.93
C GLU A 82 2.24 8.93 -6.27
N GLN A 83 2.26 8.99 -4.93
CA GLN A 83 2.24 10.27 -4.20
C GLN A 83 3.51 11.08 -4.47
N SER A 84 4.65 10.40 -4.57
CA SER A 84 5.93 11.00 -4.96
C SER A 84 5.98 11.55 -6.38
N ALA A 85 5.18 10.99 -7.31
CA ALA A 85 5.13 11.42 -8.71
C ALA A 85 4.10 12.54 -8.96
N GLY A 86 3.24 12.84 -7.97
CA GLY A 86 2.21 13.87 -8.05
C GLY A 86 2.64 15.28 -7.64
N VAL A 87 3.91 15.48 -7.31
CA VAL A 87 4.49 16.80 -6.98
C VAL A 87 5.19 17.34 -8.23
N GLU A 88 4.39 17.71 -9.24
CA GLU A 88 4.78 18.68 -10.27
C GLU A 88 3.81 19.86 -10.13
N GLU A 89 4.19 20.85 -9.33
CA GLU A 89 3.72 22.25 -9.43
C GLU A 89 4.94 23.18 -9.48
#